data_AF-A0A435S9W8-F1
#
_entry.id   AF-A0A435S9W8-F1
#
_cell.length_a   1.000
_cell.length_b   1.000
_cell.length_c   1.000
_cell.angle_alpha   90.00
_cell.angle_beta   90.00
_cell.angle_gamma   90.00
#
_symmetry.space_group_name_H-M   'P 1'
#
loop_
_entity.id
_entity.type
_entity.pdbx_description
1 polymer ?
#
loop_
_entity_poly.entity_id
_entity_poly.type
_entity_poly.pdbx_seq_one_letter_code
_entity_poly.pdbx_strand_id
1 'polypeptide(L)' 'FVNPSIASTPAGTAHKLIRIDGAYLLGFGPRTADAIHDLAVSLYGGQVTD' A
#
# COMPACT_ATOMS: atom_id res chain seq x y z
N PHE A 1 13.37 6.31 -4.66
CA PHE A 1 12.86 7.61 -5.14
C PHE A 1 13.86 8.32 -6.08
N VAL A 2 14.64 7.58 -6.88
CA VAL A 2 15.64 8.15 -7.81
C VAL A 2 15.02 8.54 -9.16
N ASN A 3 13.86 7.96 -9.50
CA ASN A 3 13.09 8.37 -10.67
C ASN A 3 12.56 9.81 -10.45
N PRO A 4 12.97 10.81 -11.26
CA PRO A 4 12.59 12.21 -11.06
C PRO A 4 11.07 12.43 -11.08
N SER A 5 10.34 11.69 -11.91
CA SER A 5 8.88 11.78 -12.02
C SER A 5 8.16 11.26 -10.78
N ILE A 6 8.76 10.32 -10.04
CA ILE A 6 8.21 9.83 -8.77
C ILE A 6 8.61 10.76 -7.64
N ALA A 7 9.86 11.21 -7.62
CA ALA A 7 10.43 12.05 -6.57
C ALA A 7 9.68 13.38 -6.38
N SER A 8 9.12 13.95 -7.46
CA SER A 8 8.34 15.18 -7.43
C SER A 8 6.90 15.02 -6.94
N THR A 9 6.40 13.79 -6.79
CA THR A 9 5.04 13.55 -6.28
C THR A 9 4.97 13.72 -4.77
N PRO A 10 3.80 14.05 -4.18
CA PRO A 10 3.63 14.08 -2.72
C PRO A 10 4.00 12.76 -2.02
N ALA A 11 3.72 11.62 -2.66
CA ALA A 11 4.13 10.30 -2.15
C ALA A 11 5.66 10.12 -2.22
N GLY A 12 6.28 10.62 -3.28
CA GLY A 12 7.73 10.58 -3.48
C GLY A 12 8.50 11.46 -2.51
N THR A 13 8.02 12.67 -2.21
CA THR A 13 8.64 13.58 -1.23
C THR A 13 8.48 13.07 0.20
N ALA A 14 7.32 12.49 0.53
CA ALA A 14 7.06 11.89 1.85
C ALA A 14 7.65 10.48 2.01
N HIS A 15 8.33 9.96 1.00
CA HIS A 15 8.89 8.60 0.96
C HIS A 15 7.84 7.51 1.29
N LYS A 16 6.59 7.72 0.88
CA LYS A 16 5.47 6.81 1.13
C LYS A 16 5.38 5.77 0.02
N LEU A 17 5.93 4.58 0.26
CA LEU A 17 5.86 3.44 -0.64
C LEU A 17 5.30 2.22 0.11
N ILE A 18 4.23 1.63 -0.42
CA ILE A 18 3.64 0.40 0.08
C ILE A 18 4.00 -0.72 -0.90
N ARG A 19 4.55 -1.83 -0.39
CA ARG A 19 4.87 -3.02 -1.17
C ARG A 19 4.02 -4.17 -0.67
N ILE A 20 3.27 -4.78 -1.57
CA ILE A 20 2.41 -5.92 -1.29
C ILE A 20 2.68 -6.98 -2.37
N ASP A 21 2.62 -8.26 -1.99
CA ASP A 21 2.74 -9.35 -2.95
C ASP A 21 1.61 -9.29 -3.99
N GLY A 22 1.96 -9.50 -5.27
CA GLY A 22 1.02 -9.34 -6.38
C GLY A 22 -0.08 -10.40 -6.40
N ALA A 23 0.24 -11.66 -6.10
CA ALA A 23 -0.77 -12.73 -6.04
C ALA A 23 -1.68 -12.56 -4.82
N TYR A 24 -1.14 -11.99 -3.74
CA TYR A 24 -1.92 -11.63 -2.56
C TYR A 24 -2.92 -10.50 -2.83
N LEU A 25 -2.48 -9.40 -3.46
CA LEU A 25 -3.33 -8.22 -3.68
C LEU A 25 -4.27 -8.35 -4.88
N LEU A 26 -3.84 -9.02 -5.96
CA LEU A 26 -4.54 -9.07 -7.23
C LEU A 26 -5.10 -10.46 -7.58
N GLY A 27 -4.82 -11.46 -6.75
CA GLY A 27 -5.30 -12.84 -6.97
C GLY A 27 -6.75 -13.08 -6.53
N PHE A 28 -7.33 -12.19 -5.74
CA PHE A 28 -8.72 -12.25 -5.26
C PHE A 28 -9.14 -13.64 -4.70
N GLY A 29 -8.23 -14.27 -3.96
CA GLY A 29 -8.45 -15.59 -3.36
C GLY A 29 -9.07 -15.54 -1.96
N PRO A 30 -8.99 -16.64 -1.18
CA PRO A 30 -9.56 -16.68 0.17
C PRO A 30 -8.94 -15.67 1.14
N ARG A 31 -7.76 -15.13 0.83
CA ARG A 31 -7.03 -14.12 1.63
C ARG A 31 -7.29 -12.67 1.20
N THR A 32 -8.33 -12.42 0.39
CA THR A 32 -8.63 -11.07 -0.11
C THR A 32 -8.97 -10.10 1.03
N ALA A 33 -9.69 -10.57 2.06
CA ALA A 33 -10.03 -9.75 3.21
C ALA A 33 -8.76 -9.26 3.94
N ASP A 34 -7.81 -10.17 4.17
CA ASP A 34 -6.51 -9.86 4.77
C ASP A 34 -5.74 -8.84 3.91
N ALA A 35 -5.69 -9.05 2.58
CA ALA A 35 -4.99 -8.15 1.67
C ALA A 35 -5.58 -6.73 1.67
N ILE A 36 -6.91 -6.61 1.76
CA ILE A 36 -7.59 -5.32 1.88
C ILE A 36 -7.30 -4.68 3.23
N HIS A 37 -7.35 -5.45 4.32
CA HIS A 37 -7.03 -4.97 5.65
C HIS A 37 -5.59 -4.43 5.73
N ASP A 38 -4.61 -5.22 5.29
CA ASP A 38 -3.19 -4.83 5.30
C ASP A 38 -2.93 -3.57 4.45
N LEU A 39 -3.60 -3.47 3.30
CA LEU A 39 -3.53 -2.27 2.46
C LEU A 39 -4.16 -1.06 3.16
N ALA A 40 -5.33 -1.24 3.77
CA ALA A 40 -6.03 -0.18 4.49
C ALA A 40 -5.20 0.34 5.68
N VAL A 41 -4.62 -0.57 6.48
CA VAL A 41 -3.71 -0.22 7.58
C VAL A 41 -2.49 0.53 7.05
N SER A 42 -1.92 0.11 5.91
CA SER A 42 -0.77 0.78 5.30
C SER A 42 -1.10 2.19 4.77
N LEU A 43 -2.35 2.41 4.31
CA LEU A 43 -2.81 3.70 3.78
C LEU A 43 -3.25 4.68 4.86
N TYR A 44 -4.03 4.20 5.83
CA TYR A 44 -4.71 5.04 6.84
C TYR A 44 -4.11 4.92 8.24
N GLY A 45 -3.20 3.97 8.47
CA GLY A 45 -2.56 3.76 9.77
C GLY A 45 -3.56 3.45 10.88
N GLY A 46 -3.39 4.11 12.04
CA GLY A 46 -4.20 3.90 13.25
C GLY A 46 -5.66 4.36 13.17
N GLN A 47 -6.15 4.74 12.00
CA GLN A 47 -7.59 4.92 11.75
C GLN A 47 -8.31 3.61 11.44
N VAL A 48 -7.57 2.53 11.15
CA VAL A 48 -8.12 1.20 10.97
C VAL A 48 -8.20 0.52 12.34
N THR A 49 -9.39 0.54 12.94
CA THR A 49 -9.73 -0.25 14.13
C THR A 49 -10.06 -1.68 13.72
N ASP A 50 -9.52 -2.65 14.46
CA ASP A 50 -9.80 -4.08 14.36
C ASP A 50 -11.16 -4.44 14.99
#